data_AF-D9QBA6-F1
#
_entry.id   AF-D9QBA6-F1
#
_cell.length_a   1.000
_cell.length_b   1.000
_cell.length_c   1.000
_cell.angle_alpha   90.00
_cell.angle_beta   90.00
_cell.angle_gamma   90.00
#
_symmetry.space_group_name_H-M   'P 1'
#
loop_
_entity.id
_entity.type
_entity.pdbx_description
1 polymer ?
#
loop_
_entity_poly.entity_id
_entity_poly.type
_entity_poly.pdbx_seq_one_letter_code
_entity_poly.pdbx_strand_id
1 'polypeptide(L)'
;MFNRIHVNRAKKIAIAVAASSALVLTACGDEGDSQEKETTSAMTSTSVATTASETSEAAAAPSTEEPAPASPEPVHQGNNVPPVAVNEAMPELTYNNVPPIDGGAPATDADRQAIENLVRGINGAKTIRDYIGYVPAHTCQRVINEQGGPAAFDLSQFPDVPLDDFEEYRKAKPSIDNVDSVQVNGNIASASVTATAGGDTNTATQRFERENGEWKFCR
;
A
#
# COMPACT_ATOMS: atom_id res chain seq x y z
N MET A 1 33.20 48.87 -32.30
CA MET A 1 32.53 48.00 -33.30
C MET A 1 31.09 47.81 -32.86
N PHE A 2 30.16 48.46 -33.57
CA PHE A 2 28.73 48.24 -33.45
C PHE A 2 28.32 47.17 -34.48
N ASN A 3 27.51 46.19 -34.08
CA ASN A 3 26.51 45.54 -34.94
C ASN A 3 25.45 44.88 -34.03
N ARG A 4 24.27 45.48 -33.89
CA ARG A 4 23.04 45.34 -34.72
C ARG A 4 22.33 44.00 -34.47
N ILE A 5 21.29 43.99 -33.62
CA ILE A 5 19.84 44.15 -33.92
C ILE A 5 19.13 42.81 -34.13
N HIS A 6 18.01 42.67 -33.40
CA HIS A 6 17.05 41.58 -33.33
C HIS A 6 16.44 41.17 -34.68
N VAL A 7 16.07 39.89 -34.82
CA VAL A 7 14.91 39.50 -35.64
C VAL A 7 14.10 38.38 -34.95
N ASN A 8 12.82 38.69 -34.78
CA ASN A 8 11.73 37.91 -34.23
C ASN A 8 11.46 36.59 -34.98
N ARG A 9 10.89 35.60 -34.27
CA ARG A 9 9.83 34.75 -34.85
C ARG A 9 8.59 34.78 -33.97
N ALA A 10 7.82 35.85 -34.15
CA ALA A 10 6.38 35.79 -33.96
C ALA A 10 5.77 35.11 -35.19
N LYS A 11 4.97 34.06 -34.98
CA LYS A 11 3.89 33.69 -35.90
C LYS A 11 2.61 33.55 -35.09
N LYS A 12 1.77 34.58 -35.20
CA LYS A 12 0.34 34.55 -34.90
C LYS A 12 -0.38 34.03 -36.13
N ILE A 13 -1.24 33.02 -35.99
CA ILE A 13 -2.44 32.71 -36.80
C ILE A 13 -3.27 31.78 -35.91
N ALA A 14 -4.59 31.83 -35.73
CA ALA A 14 -5.63 32.85 -35.77
C ALA A 14 -6.84 32.18 -35.05
N ILE A 15 -7.72 32.99 -34.45
CA ILE A 15 -8.91 32.57 -33.69
C ILE A 15 -10.00 32.06 -34.64
N ALA A 16 -10.72 31.00 -34.24
CA ALA A 16 -12.08 30.75 -34.71
C ALA A 16 -12.99 30.51 -33.49
N VAL A 17 -13.89 31.46 -33.27
CA VAL A 17 -15.03 31.39 -32.34
C VAL A 17 -16.26 31.03 -33.16
N ALA A 18 -17.00 30.01 -32.73
CA ALA A 18 -18.43 29.81 -33.00
C ALA A 18 -18.98 29.01 -31.81
N ALA A 19 -19.63 29.68 -30.86
CA ALA A 19 -21.08 29.93 -30.81
C ALA A 19 -21.88 28.70 -30.34
N SER A 20 -22.42 28.88 -29.13
CA SER A 20 -23.35 28.06 -28.34
C SER A 20 -24.53 27.43 -29.09
N SER A 21 -24.96 26.26 -28.62
CA SER A 21 -26.38 25.89 -28.48
C SER A 21 -26.53 24.80 -27.42
N ALA A 22 -27.23 25.13 -26.34
CA ALA A 22 -27.70 24.20 -25.33
C ALA A 22 -29.13 23.74 -25.65
N LEU A 23 -29.49 22.59 -25.06
CA LEU A 23 -30.84 22.03 -24.82
C LEU A 23 -31.50 21.32 -26.01
N VAL A 24 -31.84 20.04 -25.86
CA VAL A 24 -33.12 19.62 -25.27
C VAL A 24 -33.04 18.19 -24.70
N LEU A 25 -33.49 18.03 -23.44
CA LEU A 25 -33.91 16.76 -22.86
C LEU A 25 -35.27 16.35 -23.44
N THR A 26 -35.45 15.07 -23.74
CA THR A 26 -36.77 14.43 -23.83
C THR A 26 -36.75 13.17 -22.98
N ALA A 27 -36.77 13.36 -21.66
CA ALA A 27 -37.32 12.36 -20.75
C ALA A 27 -38.81 12.70 -20.58
N CYS A 28 -39.65 11.76 -20.97
CA CYS A 28 -41.11 11.86 -20.98
C CYS A 28 -41.67 11.38 -19.64
N GLY A 29 -42.66 12.14 -19.13
CA GLY A 29 -43.57 11.77 -18.05
C GLY A 29 -43.10 12.18 -16.66
N ASP A 30 -43.89 12.80 -15.80
CA ASP A 30 -45.30 13.18 -15.82
C ASP A 30 -45.49 14.24 -14.71
N GLU A 31 -46.50 15.08 -14.87
CA GLU A 31 -46.71 16.39 -14.22
C GLU A 31 -47.05 16.34 -12.72
N GLY A 32 -46.68 17.40 -11.98
CA GLY A 32 -47.15 17.62 -10.60
C GLY A 32 -46.51 18.83 -9.90
N ASP A 33 -47.32 19.86 -9.65
CA ASP A 33 -47.00 21.23 -9.24
C ASP A 33 -46.85 21.46 -7.71
N SER A 34 -46.19 22.59 -7.38
CA SER A 34 -46.27 23.38 -6.13
C SER A 34 -45.43 23.06 -4.87
N GLN A 35 -44.40 23.91 -4.70
CA GLN A 35 -44.15 24.87 -3.60
C GLN A 35 -43.72 24.40 -2.18
N GLU A 36 -42.59 24.99 -1.74
CA GLU A 36 -42.08 25.26 -0.37
C GLU A 36 -42.45 24.32 0.79
N LYS A 37 -41.44 23.79 1.51
CA LYS A 37 -40.80 24.45 2.66
C LYS A 37 -39.75 23.54 3.31
N GLU A 38 -38.80 24.23 3.93
CA GLU A 38 -37.83 23.81 4.95
C GLU A 38 -38.28 22.69 5.92
N THR A 39 -37.29 21.96 6.46
CA THR A 39 -37.21 21.37 7.83
C THR A 39 -37.03 19.85 7.92
N THR A 40 -35.84 19.46 8.41
CA THR A 40 -35.53 18.44 9.44
C THR A 40 -36.18 17.05 9.43
N SER A 41 -35.31 16.03 9.38
CA SER A 41 -35.15 14.91 10.35
C SER A 41 -34.45 13.76 9.62
N ALA A 42 -33.27 13.31 10.02
CA ALA A 42 -32.96 12.52 11.21
C ALA A 42 -33.55 11.09 11.18
N MET A 43 -32.61 10.14 11.31
CA MET A 43 -32.70 8.77 11.81
C MET A 43 -33.29 7.68 10.90
N THR A 44 -32.46 6.67 10.60
CA THR A 44 -32.86 5.28 10.85
C THR A 44 -31.62 4.49 11.27
N SER A 45 -31.56 4.18 12.56
CA SER A 45 -30.69 3.14 13.12
C SER A 45 -31.21 1.76 12.70
N THR A 46 -30.32 0.81 12.44
CA THR A 46 -30.63 -0.61 12.60
C THR A 46 -29.47 -1.27 13.31
N SER A 47 -29.74 -1.61 14.57
CA SER A 47 -28.95 -2.47 15.43
C SER A 47 -29.63 -3.83 15.51
N VAL A 48 -28.90 -4.90 15.25
CA VAL A 48 -29.16 -6.30 15.64
C VAL A 48 -27.91 -7.10 15.23
N ALA A 49 -27.40 -8.08 15.97
CA ALA A 49 -27.56 -8.51 17.34
C ALA A 49 -26.35 -9.42 17.62
N THR A 50 -25.78 -9.29 18.82
CA THR A 50 -24.81 -10.20 19.39
C THR A 50 -25.47 -11.55 19.63
N THR A 51 -24.84 -12.64 19.19
CA THR A 51 -25.04 -13.97 19.77
C THR A 51 -23.68 -14.53 20.14
N ALA A 52 -23.35 -14.35 21.41
CA ALA A 52 -22.51 -15.27 22.14
C ALA A 52 -23.29 -16.58 22.35
N SER A 53 -22.62 -17.71 22.26
CA SER A 53 -23.04 -18.93 22.95
C SER A 53 -21.80 -19.59 23.52
N GLU A 54 -21.92 -19.82 24.82
CA GLU A 54 -20.94 -20.40 25.71
C GLU A 54 -20.88 -21.92 25.57
N THR A 55 -19.72 -22.44 25.97
CA THR A 55 -19.50 -23.64 26.78
C THR A 55 -19.93 -25.02 26.27
N SER A 56 -18.95 -25.92 26.21
CA SER A 56 -19.12 -27.30 26.68
C SER A 56 -17.87 -27.72 27.43
N GLU A 57 -18.13 -28.09 28.67
CA GLU A 57 -17.22 -28.52 29.72
C GLU A 57 -17.24 -30.06 29.84
N ALA A 58 -16.16 -30.59 30.41
CA ALA A 58 -16.00 -31.89 31.07
C ALA A 58 -15.88 -33.15 30.20
N ALA A 59 -14.77 -33.88 30.33
CA ALA A 59 -14.49 -34.70 31.51
C ALA A 59 -13.08 -35.32 31.46
N ALA A 60 -12.42 -35.34 32.61
CA ALA A 60 -11.10 -35.89 32.87
C ALA A 60 -11.18 -37.23 33.63
N ALA A 61 -10.00 -37.88 33.75
CA ALA A 61 -9.47 -38.71 34.86
C ALA A 61 -9.04 -40.14 34.46
N PRO A 62 -8.17 -40.83 35.25
CA PRO A 62 -6.92 -40.39 35.90
C PRO A 62 -5.79 -41.49 35.92
N SER A 63 -4.70 -41.20 36.65
CA SER A 63 -3.65 -42.10 37.24
C SER A 63 -2.28 -42.06 36.55
N THR A 64 -1.12 -41.98 37.22
CA THR A 64 -0.75 -41.89 38.65
C THR A 64 0.73 -41.47 38.71
N GLU A 65 1.07 -40.63 39.69
CA GLU A 65 2.40 -40.13 40.13
C GLU A 65 3.21 -41.23 40.84
N GLU A 66 4.53 -41.40 40.61
CA GLU A 66 5.65 -40.97 41.50
C GLU A 66 6.65 -42.18 41.62
N PRO A 67 7.99 -42.10 41.93
CA PRO A 67 8.87 -40.97 42.32
C PRO A 67 10.16 -40.74 41.49
N ALA A 68 10.74 -39.57 41.73
CA ALA A 68 12.12 -39.17 41.42
C ALA A 68 13.16 -39.87 42.33
N PRO A 69 14.48 -39.81 42.05
CA PRO A 69 15.22 -38.63 42.52
C PRO A 69 16.40 -38.14 41.64
N ALA A 70 16.76 -36.89 41.92
CA ALA A 70 18.08 -36.26 41.88
C ALA A 70 18.69 -35.78 40.54
N SER A 71 18.59 -34.45 40.41
CA SER A 71 19.46 -33.48 39.72
C SER A 71 20.96 -33.84 39.62
N PRO A 72 21.62 -33.38 38.54
CA PRO A 72 22.61 -32.32 38.74
C PRO A 72 22.35 -31.07 37.87
N GLU A 73 22.55 -29.89 38.45
CA GLU A 73 22.65 -28.59 37.76
C GLU A 73 24.02 -28.46 37.00
N PRO A 74 24.33 -27.33 36.35
CA PRO A 74 24.10 -27.08 34.94
C PRO A 74 25.43 -26.97 34.18
N VAL A 75 25.59 -27.67 33.05
CA VAL A 75 26.69 -27.37 32.14
C VAL A 75 26.28 -26.27 31.18
N HIS A 76 26.65 -25.04 31.50
CA HIS A 76 26.84 -23.98 30.52
C HIS A 76 27.87 -24.46 29.48
N GLN A 77 27.39 -25.06 28.39
CA GLN A 77 28.15 -25.16 27.16
C GLN A 77 27.59 -24.12 26.22
N GLY A 78 28.40 -23.10 25.99
CA GLY A 78 28.14 -22.02 25.06
C GLY A 78 27.99 -22.61 23.66
N ASN A 79 26.74 -22.81 23.25
CA ASN A 79 26.43 -22.91 21.85
C ASN A 79 26.57 -21.50 21.28
N ASN A 80 27.78 -21.20 20.81
CA ASN A 80 27.98 -20.30 19.69
C ASN A 80 27.08 -20.83 18.56
N VAL A 81 25.84 -20.36 18.52
CA VAL A 81 25.08 -20.37 17.28
C VAL A 81 25.89 -19.43 16.39
N PRO A 82 26.56 -19.92 15.33
CA PRO A 82 27.22 -19.03 14.40
C PRO A 82 26.19 -18.00 13.95
N PRO A 83 26.56 -16.71 13.79
CA PRO A 83 25.64 -15.72 13.27
C PRO A 83 25.03 -16.32 12.00
N VAL A 84 23.70 -16.45 11.98
CA VAL A 84 23.00 -16.86 10.77
C VAL A 84 23.46 -15.88 9.72
N ALA A 85 24.28 -16.36 8.80
CA ALA A 85 24.69 -15.57 7.68
C ALA A 85 23.41 -15.31 6.90
N VAL A 86 22.79 -14.15 7.11
CA VAL A 86 21.82 -13.54 6.20
C VAL A 86 22.57 -13.23 4.91
N ASN A 87 22.90 -14.29 4.18
CA ASN A 87 23.51 -14.31 2.85
C ASN A 87 22.53 -14.94 1.86
N GLU A 88 21.25 -14.64 2.04
CA GLU A 88 20.32 -14.54 0.93
C GLU A 88 19.75 -13.14 1.07
N ALA A 89 20.16 -12.25 0.15
CA ALA A 89 19.51 -10.96 0.03
C ALA A 89 18.00 -11.23 0.07
N MET A 90 17.28 -10.55 0.99
CA MET A 90 15.83 -10.48 0.90
C MET A 90 15.50 -10.30 -0.58
N PRO A 91 14.55 -11.06 -1.18
CA PRO A 91 14.17 -10.85 -2.56
C PRO A 91 13.85 -9.37 -2.69
N GLU A 92 14.80 -8.63 -3.26
CA GLU A 92 14.67 -7.19 -3.38
C GLU A 92 13.50 -7.08 -4.33
N LEU A 93 12.37 -6.61 -3.82
CA LEU A 93 11.31 -6.14 -4.68
C LEU A 93 11.93 -4.94 -5.36
N THR A 94 12.60 -5.20 -6.48
CA THR A 94 13.24 -4.17 -7.27
C THR A 94 12.09 -3.31 -7.74
N TYR A 95 11.94 -2.15 -7.12
CA TYR A 95 11.06 -1.09 -7.56
C TYR A 95 11.68 -0.54 -8.85
N ASN A 96 11.56 -1.32 -9.92
CA ASN A 96 12.04 -0.95 -11.24
C ASN A 96 11.32 0.33 -11.60
N ASN A 97 12.08 1.39 -11.81
CA ASN A 97 11.55 2.62 -12.36
C ASN A 97 10.94 2.32 -13.72
N VAL A 98 9.62 2.28 -13.78
CA VAL A 98 8.84 1.97 -14.98
C VAL A 98 8.27 3.26 -15.55
N PRO A 99 8.07 3.40 -16.87
CA PRO A 99 7.40 4.59 -17.42
C PRO A 99 6.01 4.76 -16.76
N PRO A 100 5.38 5.95 -16.71
CA PRO A 100 3.98 6.13 -16.27
C PRO A 100 2.97 5.35 -17.13
N ILE A 101 1.73 5.17 -16.65
CA ILE A 101 0.71 4.41 -17.41
C ILE A 101 0.29 5.16 -18.67
N ASP A 102 0.03 4.43 -19.75
CA ASP A 102 -0.46 5.04 -20.99
C ASP A 102 -1.89 5.55 -20.83
N GLY A 103 -2.13 6.78 -21.31
CA GLY A 103 -3.45 7.41 -21.27
C GLY A 103 -3.97 7.70 -19.86
N GLY A 104 -3.10 7.74 -18.85
CA GLY A 104 -3.48 8.07 -17.48
C GLY A 104 -4.02 9.49 -17.35
N ALA A 105 -5.16 9.63 -16.68
CA ALA A 105 -5.67 10.93 -16.23
C ALA A 105 -5.20 11.20 -14.79
N PRO A 106 -5.13 12.46 -14.33
CA PRO A 106 -4.89 12.75 -12.92
C PRO A 106 -5.86 11.98 -12.02
N ALA A 107 -5.33 11.35 -10.97
CA ALA A 107 -6.13 10.59 -10.02
C ALA A 107 -7.21 11.45 -9.35
N THR A 108 -8.36 10.83 -9.04
CA THR A 108 -9.32 11.39 -8.08
C THR A 108 -8.68 11.48 -6.70
N ASP A 109 -9.23 12.29 -5.80
CA ASP A 109 -8.68 12.40 -4.44
C ASP A 109 -8.77 11.10 -3.65
N ALA A 110 -9.83 10.32 -3.87
CA ALA A 110 -9.98 8.99 -3.28
C ALA A 110 -8.88 8.03 -3.74
N ASP A 111 -8.59 8.00 -5.05
CA ASP A 111 -7.54 7.12 -5.60
C ASP A 111 -6.15 7.57 -5.17
N ARG A 112 -5.91 8.89 -5.18
CA ARG A 112 -4.65 9.49 -4.72
C ARG A 112 -4.38 9.09 -3.27
N GLN A 113 -5.37 9.27 -2.40
CA GLN A 113 -5.24 8.94 -0.98
C GLN A 113 -5.05 7.43 -0.76
N ALA A 114 -5.77 6.59 -1.50
CA ALA A 114 -5.63 5.14 -1.38
C ALA A 114 -4.23 4.66 -1.82
N ILE A 115 -3.69 5.19 -2.92
CA ILE A 115 -2.33 4.90 -3.39
C ILE A 115 -1.29 5.45 -2.42
N GLU A 116 -1.47 6.66 -1.90
CA GLU A 116 -0.57 7.24 -0.90
C GLU A 116 -0.55 6.40 0.38
N ASN A 117 -1.71 5.95 0.87
CA ASN A 117 -1.81 5.08 2.03
C ASN A 117 -1.12 3.73 1.78
N LEU A 118 -1.29 3.15 0.59
CA LEU A 118 -0.60 1.92 0.19
C LEU A 118 0.92 2.09 0.21
N VAL A 119 1.45 3.18 -0.37
CA VAL A 119 2.89 3.42 -0.42
C VAL A 119 3.46 3.70 0.98
N ARG A 120 2.77 4.51 1.79
CA ARG A 120 3.23 4.92 3.12
C ARG A 120 2.98 3.88 4.20
N GLY A 121 2.10 2.91 3.98
CA GLY A 121 1.71 1.93 5.00
C GLY A 121 2.86 1.07 5.52
N ILE A 122 3.94 0.91 4.75
CA ILE A 122 5.16 0.22 5.20
C ILE A 122 5.78 0.88 6.44
N ASN A 123 5.62 2.20 6.60
CA ASN A 123 6.12 2.94 7.75
C ASN A 123 5.35 2.62 9.06
N GLY A 124 4.22 1.91 8.96
CA GLY A 124 3.45 1.45 10.10
C GLY A 124 3.92 0.11 10.68
N ALA A 125 4.90 -0.54 10.06
CA ALA A 125 5.45 -1.81 10.53
C ALA A 125 6.10 -1.68 11.91
N LYS A 126 5.84 -2.65 12.80
CA LYS A 126 6.37 -2.65 14.17
C LYS A 126 7.49 -3.65 14.36
N THR A 127 7.47 -4.74 13.60
CA THR A 127 8.48 -5.80 13.65
C THR A 127 9.20 -5.92 12.32
N ILE A 128 10.39 -6.53 12.34
CA ILE A 128 11.12 -6.82 11.10
C ILE A 128 10.31 -7.72 10.16
N ARG A 129 9.55 -8.67 10.71
CA ARG A 129 8.66 -9.53 9.94
C ARG A 129 7.55 -8.73 9.26
N ASP A 130 6.90 -7.80 9.97
CA ASP A 130 5.87 -6.92 9.39
C ASP A 130 6.44 -6.06 8.26
N TYR A 131 7.63 -5.49 8.47
CA TYR A 131 8.26 -4.61 7.50
C TYR A 131 8.59 -5.34 6.19
N ILE A 132 9.20 -6.52 6.30
CA ILE A 132 9.54 -7.37 5.13
C ILE A 132 8.28 -7.92 4.47
N GLY A 133 7.27 -8.28 5.28
CA GLY A 133 6.02 -8.87 4.80
C GLY A 133 5.06 -7.88 4.15
N TYR A 134 5.20 -6.58 4.42
CA TYR A 134 4.28 -5.56 3.93
C TYR A 134 4.15 -5.59 2.41
N VAL A 135 5.27 -5.44 1.69
CA VAL A 135 5.21 -5.28 0.25
C VAL A 135 4.66 -6.54 -0.45
N PRO A 136 5.10 -7.78 -0.12
CA PRO A 136 4.47 -8.98 -0.66
C PRO A 136 2.97 -9.09 -0.36
N ALA A 137 2.53 -8.74 0.85
CA ALA A 137 1.11 -8.77 1.23
C ALA A 137 0.25 -7.75 0.45
N HIS A 138 0.89 -6.70 -0.05
CA HIS A 138 0.28 -5.61 -0.77
C HIS A 138 0.61 -5.61 -2.27
N THR A 139 1.18 -6.69 -2.80
CA THR A 139 1.55 -6.83 -4.22
C THR A 139 0.47 -7.61 -4.99
N CYS A 140 0.28 -7.26 -6.27
CA CYS A 140 -0.59 -7.99 -7.20
C CYS A 140 -0.36 -9.51 -7.15
N GLN A 141 -1.42 -10.31 -7.09
CA GLN A 141 -1.29 -11.78 -7.03
C GLN A 141 -0.52 -12.33 -8.24
N ARG A 142 -0.72 -11.75 -9.42
CA ARG A 142 0.04 -12.10 -10.63
C ARG A 142 1.55 -11.94 -10.42
N VAL A 143 1.97 -10.83 -9.83
CA VAL A 143 3.39 -10.52 -9.58
C VAL A 143 3.98 -11.44 -8.52
N ILE A 144 3.20 -11.83 -7.51
CA ILE A 144 3.61 -12.85 -6.53
C ILE A 144 3.82 -14.20 -7.23
N ASN A 145 2.89 -14.62 -8.10
CA ASN A 145 2.97 -15.89 -8.82
C ASN A 145 4.17 -15.94 -9.78
N GLU A 146 4.44 -14.84 -10.49
CA GLU A 146 5.61 -14.69 -11.37
C GLU A 146 6.94 -14.82 -10.61
N GLN A 147 6.97 -14.51 -9.31
CA GLN A 147 8.15 -14.58 -8.46
C GLN A 147 8.31 -15.92 -7.71
N GLY A 148 7.59 -16.97 -8.14
CA GLY A 148 7.64 -18.28 -7.50
C GLY A 148 6.49 -18.54 -6.52
N GLY A 149 5.50 -17.65 -6.48
CA GLY A 149 4.29 -17.78 -5.66
C GLY A 149 4.49 -17.35 -4.21
N PRO A 150 3.44 -17.45 -3.38
CA PRO A 150 3.48 -16.98 -1.99
C PRO A 150 4.58 -17.63 -1.15
N ALA A 151 4.94 -18.89 -1.45
CA ALA A 151 6.00 -19.61 -0.74
C ALA A 151 7.40 -19.00 -0.95
N ALA A 152 7.62 -18.25 -2.04
CA ALA A 152 8.88 -17.53 -2.26
C ALA A 152 9.07 -16.35 -1.29
N PHE A 153 8.00 -15.93 -0.61
CA PHE A 153 8.00 -14.88 0.40
C PHE A 153 7.77 -15.46 1.80
N ASP A 154 8.27 -16.67 2.07
CA ASP A 154 8.17 -17.27 3.41
C ASP A 154 8.91 -16.41 4.45
N LEU A 155 8.12 -15.90 5.40
CA LEU A 155 8.59 -15.05 6.47
C LEU A 155 9.00 -15.81 7.73
N SER A 156 8.86 -17.15 7.74
CA SER A 156 9.14 -17.98 8.91
C SER A 156 10.60 -17.88 9.38
N GLN A 157 11.51 -17.61 8.45
CA GLN A 157 12.94 -17.37 8.70
C GLN A 157 13.24 -16.03 9.40
N PHE A 158 12.36 -15.03 9.30
CA PHE A 158 12.58 -13.73 9.93
C PHE A 158 12.03 -13.74 11.35
N PRO A 159 12.80 -13.31 12.36
CA PRO A 159 12.33 -13.23 13.73
C PRO A 159 11.23 -12.17 13.88
N ASP A 160 10.31 -12.36 14.83
CA ASP A 160 9.26 -11.37 15.11
C ASP A 160 9.70 -10.44 16.24
N VAL A 161 10.72 -9.63 15.96
CA VAL A 161 11.34 -8.71 16.92
C VAL A 161 11.08 -7.26 16.53
N PRO A 162 11.06 -6.32 17.49
CA PRO A 162 10.89 -4.90 17.21
C PRO A 162 11.83 -4.41 16.11
N LEU A 163 11.29 -3.62 15.18
CA LEU A 163 12.03 -3.12 14.03
C LEU A 163 13.20 -2.20 14.45
N ASP A 164 13.05 -1.46 15.55
CA ASP A 164 14.08 -0.60 16.13
C ASP A 164 15.28 -1.36 16.73
N ASP A 165 15.13 -2.66 17.01
CA ASP A 165 16.24 -3.49 17.48
C ASP A 165 17.18 -3.86 16.33
N PHE A 166 16.73 -3.73 15.07
CA PHE A 166 17.52 -4.04 13.88
C PHE A 166 18.44 -2.86 13.52
N GLU A 167 19.75 -3.08 13.61
CA GLU A 167 20.75 -2.02 13.46
C GLU A 167 20.73 -1.39 12.06
N GLU A 168 20.55 -2.21 11.03
CA GLU A 168 20.46 -1.80 9.64
C GLU A 168 19.26 -0.87 9.41
N TYR A 169 18.11 -1.19 9.99
CA TYR A 169 16.92 -0.34 9.91
C TYR A 169 17.17 1.01 10.60
N ARG A 170 17.73 1.00 11.82
CA ARG A 170 18.05 2.25 12.54
C ARG A 170 19.08 3.11 11.84
N LYS A 171 20.06 2.49 11.16
CA LYS A 171 21.08 3.21 10.37
C LYS A 171 20.47 3.79 9.10
N ALA A 172 19.64 3.02 8.41
CA ALA A 172 19.01 3.43 7.17
C ALA A 172 17.93 4.51 7.39
N LYS A 173 17.15 4.43 8.47
CA LYS A 173 16.02 5.34 8.74
C LYS A 173 15.14 5.53 7.49
N PRO A 174 14.62 4.44 6.90
CA PRO A 174 13.88 4.55 5.66
C PRO A 174 12.63 5.44 5.84
N SER A 175 12.34 6.26 4.84
CA SER A 175 11.15 7.10 4.79
C SER A 175 10.59 7.17 3.37
N ILE A 176 9.27 7.32 3.28
CA ILE A 176 8.61 7.78 2.06
C ILE A 176 8.46 9.30 2.20
N ASP A 177 9.19 10.04 1.39
CA ASP A 177 9.20 11.50 1.46
C ASP A 177 8.01 12.05 0.67
N ASN A 178 7.77 11.52 -0.52
CA ASN A 178 6.75 12.04 -1.43
C ASN A 178 6.09 10.97 -2.30
N VAL A 179 4.81 11.21 -2.62
CA VAL A 179 4.02 10.41 -3.57
C VAL A 179 3.27 11.38 -4.48
N ASP A 180 3.72 11.49 -5.72
CA ASP A 180 3.31 12.53 -6.66
C ASP A 180 2.90 11.96 -8.02
N SER A 181 2.37 12.82 -8.88
CA SER A 181 2.06 12.49 -10.28
C SER A 181 1.18 11.24 -10.42
N VAL A 182 0.25 11.05 -9.49
CA VAL A 182 -0.65 9.90 -9.49
C VAL A 182 -1.59 9.98 -10.69
N GLN A 183 -1.46 9.00 -11.58
CA GLN A 183 -2.26 8.85 -12.79
C GLN A 183 -3.05 7.56 -12.72
N VAL A 184 -4.31 7.59 -13.15
CA VAL A 184 -5.23 6.44 -13.13
C VAL A 184 -5.87 6.26 -14.52
N ASN A 185 -6.01 5.02 -14.95
CA ASN A 185 -6.78 4.62 -16.12
C ASN A 185 -7.54 3.32 -15.79
N GLY A 186 -8.81 3.47 -15.39
CA GLY A 186 -9.61 2.34 -14.91
C GLY A 186 -8.98 1.68 -13.68
N ASN A 187 -8.57 0.42 -13.79
CA ASN A 187 -8.00 -0.36 -12.69
C ASN A 187 -6.48 -0.32 -12.62
N ILE A 188 -5.80 0.42 -13.50
CA ILE A 188 -4.34 0.58 -13.46
C ILE A 188 -3.97 2.02 -13.09
N ALA A 189 -2.83 2.16 -12.43
CA ALA A 189 -2.30 3.46 -12.03
C ALA A 189 -0.78 3.50 -12.01
N SER A 190 -0.24 4.72 -11.97
CA SER A 190 1.18 4.96 -11.68
C SER A 190 1.36 6.19 -10.81
N ALA A 191 2.41 6.20 -10.00
CA ALA A 191 2.81 7.36 -9.21
C ALA A 191 4.34 7.46 -9.17
N SER A 192 4.84 8.68 -9.05
CA SER A 192 6.24 8.95 -8.74
C SER A 192 6.41 8.91 -7.23
N VAL A 193 7.23 8.01 -6.72
CA VAL A 193 7.51 7.84 -5.29
C VAL A 193 8.93 8.27 -5.02
N THR A 194 9.12 9.19 -4.06
CA THR A 194 10.42 9.59 -3.54
C THR A 194 10.60 8.99 -2.16
N ALA A 195 11.69 8.27 -1.95
CA ALA A 195 12.04 7.64 -0.69
C ALA A 195 13.51 7.92 -0.32
N THR A 196 13.77 8.00 0.97
CA THR A 196 15.12 8.17 1.52
C THR A 196 15.48 6.98 2.40
N ALA A 197 16.68 6.44 2.23
CA ALA A 197 17.25 5.43 3.13
C ALA A 197 18.77 5.57 3.15
N GLY A 198 19.40 5.49 4.32
CA GLY A 198 20.84 5.62 4.48
C GLY A 198 21.40 7.01 4.17
N GLY A 199 20.52 8.02 4.03
CA GLY A 199 20.87 9.35 3.53
C GLY A 199 20.78 9.49 2.01
N ASP A 200 20.48 8.41 1.28
CA ASP A 200 20.28 8.43 -0.16
C ASP A 200 18.79 8.60 -0.48
N THR A 201 18.47 9.65 -1.23
CA THR A 201 17.11 9.93 -1.72
C THR A 201 16.99 9.52 -3.18
N ASN A 202 16.00 8.69 -3.48
CA ASN A 202 15.71 8.22 -4.83
C ASN A 202 14.25 8.45 -5.20
N THR A 203 14.01 8.79 -6.46
CA THR A 203 12.67 8.92 -7.03
C THR A 203 12.49 7.89 -8.14
N ALA A 204 11.42 7.09 -8.06
CA ALA A 204 11.07 6.10 -9.06
C ALA A 204 9.57 6.14 -9.35
N THR A 205 9.19 5.91 -10.61
CA THR A 205 7.79 5.69 -10.97
C THR A 205 7.42 4.25 -10.70
N GLN A 206 6.33 4.06 -9.94
CA GLN A 206 5.77 2.76 -9.58
C GLN A 206 4.44 2.51 -10.30
N ARG A 207 4.08 1.23 -10.39
CA ARG A 207 2.84 0.74 -11.00
C ARG A 207 1.92 0.15 -9.95
N PHE A 208 0.63 0.38 -10.14
CA PHE A 208 -0.41 -0.14 -9.27
C PHE A 208 -1.56 -0.69 -10.10
N GLU A 209 -2.22 -1.69 -9.55
CA GLU A 209 -3.44 -2.25 -10.11
C GLU A 209 -4.45 -2.47 -8.99
N ARG A 210 -5.74 -2.36 -9.30
CA ARG A 210 -6.81 -2.58 -8.34
C ARG A 210 -7.28 -4.02 -8.41
N GLU A 211 -7.04 -4.77 -7.34
CA GLU A 211 -7.54 -6.13 -7.16
C GLU A 211 -8.55 -6.13 -6.00
N ASN A 212 -9.75 -6.67 -6.24
CA ASN A 212 -10.82 -6.74 -5.23
C ASN A 212 -11.19 -5.40 -4.56
N GLY A 213 -11.07 -4.30 -5.31
CA GLY A 213 -11.39 -2.95 -4.82
C GLY A 213 -10.23 -2.25 -4.11
N GLU A 214 -9.10 -2.92 -3.90
CA GLU A 214 -7.91 -2.36 -3.24
C GLU A 214 -6.79 -2.15 -4.25
N TRP A 215 -6.07 -1.02 -4.14
CA TRP A 215 -4.83 -0.82 -4.89
C TRP A 215 -3.72 -1.71 -4.33
N LYS A 216 -2.94 -2.31 -5.22
CA LYS A 216 -1.78 -3.17 -4.92
C LYS A 216 -0.55 -2.70 -5.71
N PHE A 217 0.65 -3.00 -5.21
CA PHE A 217 1.90 -2.81 -5.95
C PHE A 217 1.97 -3.80 -7.11
N CYS A 218 2.19 -3.30 -8.31
CA CYS A 218 2.17 -4.12 -9.53
C CYS A 218 3.29 -3.69 -10.48
N ARG A 219 3.32 -4.26 -11.68
CA ARG A 219 4.31 -4.00 -12.73
C ARG A 219 3.59 -3.71 -14.04
#